data_AF-A0A2I0UZV6-F1
#
_entry.id   AF-A0A2I0UZV6-F1
#
_cell.length_a   1.000
_cell.length_b   1.000
_cell.length_c   1.000
_cell.angle_alpha   90.00
_cell.angle_beta   90.00
_cell.angle_gamma   90.00
#
_symmetry.space_group_name_H-M   'P 1'
#
loop_
_entity.id
_entity.type
_entity.pdbx_description
1 polymer ?
#
loop_
_entity_poly.entity_id
_entity_poly.type
_entity_poly.pdbx_seq_one_letter_code
_entity_poly.pdbx_strand_id
1 'polypeptide(L)'
;MVFALLDNATAFFLSLPLLLIYLKSIPQEESLWRWSMPLWLLNYNVIRYFVSDGEIFWVVLCWQLLFLWPISLAIYIHLYNKEKQWAFYIGLKKKHVLIVASLMVLFGGALIYSLHQANEQVIVFHQEVMEELEISSDRQHYLMYNANAPSTLLGVADDIAEVRRGRVYAATFPWSSKVIVHLDNWQKELTYVRFYNGWKLDGLYRESSTEYHNE
;
A
#
# COMPACT_ATOMS: atom_id res chain seq x y z
N MET A 1 -3.14 5.96 -14.27
CA MET A 1 -4.47 5.32 -14.08
C MET A 1 -4.43 4.25 -12.99
N VAL A 2 -3.52 3.26 -13.08
CA VAL A 2 -3.34 2.18 -12.08
C VAL A 2 -3.17 2.71 -10.66
N PHE A 3 -2.25 3.67 -10.47
CA PHE A 3 -2.01 4.31 -9.18
C PHE A 3 -3.23 4.99 -8.57
N ALA A 4 -4.04 5.68 -9.37
CA ALA A 4 -5.27 6.28 -8.87
C ALA A 4 -6.27 5.21 -8.40
N LEU A 5 -6.39 4.07 -9.10
CA LEU A 5 -7.25 2.97 -8.66
C LEU A 5 -6.73 2.37 -7.33
N LEU A 6 -5.43 2.18 -7.22
CA LEU A 6 -4.74 1.68 -6.03
C LEU A 6 -4.97 2.59 -4.81
N ASP A 7 -4.84 3.91 -5.00
CA ASP A 7 -5.02 4.91 -3.94
C ASP A 7 -6.46 4.94 -3.45
N ASN A 8 -7.43 4.95 -4.38
CA ASN A 8 -8.85 4.97 -4.02
C ASN A 8 -9.25 3.67 -3.31
N ALA A 9 -8.76 2.51 -3.75
CA ALA A 9 -9.02 1.24 -3.09
C ALA A 9 -8.41 1.19 -1.69
N THR A 10 -7.16 1.62 -1.54
CA THR A 10 -6.47 1.68 -0.24
C THR A 10 -7.19 2.63 0.72
N ALA A 11 -7.56 3.82 0.25
CA ALA A 11 -8.31 4.79 1.03
C ALA A 11 -9.69 4.27 1.44
N PHE A 12 -10.39 3.57 0.54
CA PHE A 12 -11.68 2.97 0.84
C PHE A 12 -11.59 1.95 1.98
N PHE A 13 -10.65 1.00 1.90
CA PHE A 13 -10.51 -0.04 2.93
C PHE A 13 -10.08 0.53 4.28
N LEU A 14 -9.12 1.45 4.30
CA LEU A 14 -8.64 2.05 5.54
C LEU A 14 -9.69 2.93 6.22
N SER A 15 -10.54 3.59 5.44
CA SER A 15 -11.63 4.45 5.96
C SER A 15 -12.93 3.68 6.28
N LEU A 16 -13.05 2.42 5.86
CA LEU A 16 -14.28 1.61 5.98
C LEU A 16 -14.95 1.64 7.37
N PRO A 17 -14.22 1.61 8.51
CA PRO A 17 -14.87 1.61 9.82
C PRO A 17 -15.80 2.79 10.08
N LEU A 18 -15.45 4.01 9.62
CA LEU A 18 -16.31 5.20 9.80
C LEU A 18 -17.60 5.13 8.97
N LEU A 19 -17.53 4.52 7.79
CA LEU A 19 -18.70 4.26 6.95
C LEU A 19 -19.64 3.26 7.63
N LEU A 20 -19.09 2.22 8.27
CA LEU A 20 -19.88 1.24 9.02
C LEU A 20 -20.59 1.88 10.22
N ILE A 21 -19.91 2.76 10.98
CA ILE A 21 -20.54 3.54 12.06
C ILE A 21 -21.69 4.38 11.51
N TYR A 22 -21.47 5.08 10.39
CA TYR A 22 -22.50 5.92 9.79
C TYR A 22 -23.75 5.09 9.46
N LEU A 23 -23.58 4.02 8.70
CA LEU A 23 -24.68 3.15 8.26
C LEU A 23 -25.41 2.48 9.44
N LYS A 24 -24.67 2.21 10.52
CA LYS A 24 -25.19 1.65 11.77
C LYS A 24 -25.97 2.67 12.60
N SER A 25 -25.58 3.94 12.57
CA SER A 25 -26.25 5.02 13.32
C SER A 25 -27.59 5.44 12.72
N ILE A 26 -27.76 5.34 11.39
CA ILE A 26 -28.97 5.79 10.67
C ILE A 26 -30.28 5.26 11.29
N PRO A 27 -30.43 3.95 11.58
CA PRO A 27 -31.67 3.39 12.13
C PRO A 27 -31.94 3.76 13.59
N GLN A 28 -30.94 4.26 14.32
CA GLN A 28 -31.02 4.51 15.76
C GLN A 28 -31.32 5.98 16.10
N GLU A 29 -31.50 6.82 15.08
CA GLU A 29 -31.79 8.25 15.19
C GLU A 29 -30.75 9.06 16.01
N GLU A 30 -29.58 8.50 16.28
CA GLU A 30 -28.51 9.20 17.00
C GLU A 30 -27.84 10.25 16.09
N SER A 31 -28.17 11.53 16.31
CA SER A 31 -27.66 12.65 15.51
C SER A 31 -26.14 12.82 15.58
N LEU A 32 -25.53 12.48 16.73
CA LEU A 32 -24.10 12.65 16.97
C LEU A 32 -23.25 11.81 16.01
N TRP A 33 -23.63 10.56 15.75
CA TRP A 33 -22.84 9.66 14.90
C TRP A 33 -23.02 9.92 13.41
N ARG A 34 -23.96 10.78 13.00
CA ARG A 34 -24.07 11.21 11.60
C ARG A 34 -22.83 11.99 11.14
N TRP A 35 -22.08 12.59 12.07
CA TRP A 35 -20.79 13.22 11.79
C TRP A 35 -19.71 12.25 11.33
N SER A 36 -19.90 10.93 11.48
CA SER A 36 -18.95 9.95 10.95
C SER A 36 -18.89 9.94 9.42
N MET A 37 -19.92 10.43 8.70
CA MET A 37 -19.89 10.53 7.24
C MET A 37 -18.99 11.67 6.72
N PRO A 38 -19.11 12.93 7.19
CA PRO A 38 -18.11 13.97 6.90
C PRO A 38 -16.69 13.57 7.31
N LEU A 39 -16.52 12.93 8.48
CA LEU A 39 -15.22 12.44 8.92
C LEU A 39 -14.69 11.31 8.02
N TRP A 40 -15.57 10.44 7.53
CA TRP A 40 -15.21 9.40 6.57
C TRP A 40 -14.68 10.02 5.27
N LEU A 41 -15.38 11.01 4.71
CA LEU A 41 -14.95 11.72 3.51
C LEU A 41 -13.60 12.42 3.70
N LEU A 42 -13.41 13.09 4.83
CA LEU A 42 -12.14 13.74 5.15
C LEU A 42 -11.01 12.71 5.26
N ASN A 43 -11.22 11.65 6.05
CA ASN A 43 -10.25 10.58 6.26
C ASN A 43 -9.88 9.90 4.93
N TYR A 44 -10.87 9.60 4.10
CA TYR A 44 -10.67 9.03 2.77
C TYR A 44 -9.75 9.90 1.90
N ASN A 45 -10.03 11.20 1.81
CA ASN A 45 -9.23 12.11 0.98
C ASN A 45 -7.81 12.30 1.52
N VAL A 46 -7.66 12.37 2.84
CA VAL A 46 -6.33 12.45 3.49
C VAL A 46 -5.51 11.21 3.19
N ILE A 47 -6.07 10.01 3.37
CA ILE A 47 -5.37 8.76 3.05
C ILE A 47 -5.00 8.75 1.57
N ARG A 48 -5.95 9.02 0.67
CA ARG A 48 -5.72 9.04 -0.77
C ARG A 48 -4.59 10.00 -1.17
N TYR A 49 -4.47 11.15 -0.51
CA TYR A 49 -3.42 12.12 -0.77
C TYR A 49 -2.03 11.60 -0.36
N PHE A 50 -1.93 10.96 0.81
CA PHE A 50 -0.65 10.52 1.37
C PHE A 50 -0.19 9.12 0.90
N VAL A 51 -1.04 8.29 0.26
CA VAL A 51 -0.60 6.95 -0.24
C VAL A 51 0.58 7.06 -1.22
N SER A 52 0.63 8.13 -2.02
CA SER A 52 1.70 8.36 -2.99
C SER A 52 2.97 8.96 -2.39
N ASP A 53 2.96 9.27 -1.10
CA ASP A 53 4.09 9.74 -0.31
C ASP A 53 4.56 8.59 0.59
N GLY A 54 5.28 7.64 -0.02
CA GLY A 54 5.58 6.35 0.61
C GLY A 54 6.44 6.46 1.86
N GLU A 55 7.24 7.52 1.99
CA GLU A 55 8.07 7.78 3.17
C GLU A 55 7.24 8.13 4.40
N ILE A 56 6.10 8.81 4.22
CA ILE A 56 5.27 9.34 5.30
C ILE A 56 4.04 8.45 5.54
N PHE A 57 3.65 7.63 4.55
CA PHE A 57 2.41 6.86 4.61
C PHE A 57 2.33 5.90 5.81
N TRP A 58 3.45 5.40 6.32
CA TRP A 58 3.45 4.57 7.53
C TRP A 58 2.85 5.30 8.75
N VAL A 59 3.00 6.63 8.85
CA VAL A 59 2.38 7.44 9.90
C VAL A 59 0.87 7.40 9.78
N VAL A 60 0.34 7.50 8.55
CA VAL A 60 -1.09 7.36 8.27
C VAL A 60 -1.57 5.98 8.68
N LEU A 61 -0.84 4.91 8.35
CA LEU A 61 -1.18 3.54 8.77
C LEU A 61 -1.21 3.39 10.29
N CYS A 62 -0.21 3.91 11.01
CA CYS A 62 -0.21 3.91 12.47
C CYS A 62 -1.44 4.63 13.02
N TRP A 63 -1.78 5.80 12.46
CA TRP A 63 -2.99 6.54 12.86
C TRP A 63 -4.27 5.74 12.62
N GLN A 64 -4.41 5.10 11.45
CA GLN A 64 -5.58 4.28 11.14
C GLN A 64 -5.69 3.09 12.08
N LEU A 65 -4.62 2.31 12.25
CA LEU A 65 -4.67 1.03 12.94
C LEU A 65 -4.65 1.14 14.46
N LEU A 66 -3.98 2.15 15.02
CA LEU A 66 -3.87 2.31 16.49
C LEU A 66 -5.00 3.15 17.09
N PHE A 67 -5.58 4.06 16.32
CA PHE A 67 -6.60 4.99 16.84
C PHE A 67 -7.93 4.82 16.14
N LEU A 68 -7.99 5.05 14.83
CA LEU A 68 -9.26 5.13 14.12
C LEU A 68 -10.03 3.81 14.15
N TRP A 69 -9.35 2.70 13.86
CA TRP A 69 -9.95 1.36 13.83
C TRP A 69 -10.44 0.91 15.22
N PRO A 70 -9.63 0.95 16.29
CA PRO A 70 -10.10 0.58 17.63
C PRO A 70 -11.26 1.43 18.13
N ILE A 71 -11.20 2.76 17.94
CA ILE A 71 -12.28 3.67 18.35
C ILE A 71 -13.55 3.36 17.55
N SER A 72 -13.42 3.15 16.24
CA SER A 72 -14.56 2.81 15.38
C SER A 72 -15.21 1.49 15.76
N LEU A 73 -14.40 0.49 16.11
CA LEU A 73 -14.89 -0.81 16.58
C LEU A 73 -15.64 -0.68 17.91
N ALA A 74 -15.09 0.08 18.88
CA ALA A 74 -15.73 0.32 20.16
C ALA A 74 -17.10 1.01 20.00
N ILE A 75 -17.18 2.04 19.15
CA ILE A 75 -18.43 2.73 18.82
C ILE A 75 -19.40 1.76 18.13
N TYR A 76 -18.92 0.96 17.17
CA TYR A 76 -19.76 0.02 16.45
C TYR A 76 -20.38 -1.03 17.40
N ILE A 77 -19.59 -1.58 18.33
CA ILE A 77 -20.07 -2.52 19.36
C ILE A 77 -21.08 -1.85 20.28
N HIS A 78 -20.83 -0.62 20.71
CA HIS A 78 -21.78 0.16 21.51
C HIS A 78 -23.13 0.33 20.79
N LEU A 79 -23.10 0.72 19.52
CA LEU A 79 -24.32 0.83 18.69
C LEU A 79 -24.96 -0.53 18.46
N TYR A 80 -24.19 -1.61 18.33
CA TYR A 80 -24.71 -2.96 18.18
C TYR A 80 -25.50 -3.41 19.42
N ASN A 81 -24.97 -3.20 20.62
CA ASN A 81 -25.60 -3.62 21.88
C ASN A 81 -26.87 -2.84 22.23
N LYS A 82 -27.08 -1.64 21.64
CA LYS A 82 -28.32 -0.87 21.81
C LYS A 82 -29.49 -1.42 20.99
N GLU A 83 -29.26 -2.33 20.05
CA GLU A 83 -30.25 -2.72 19.06
C GLU A 83 -31.18 -3.84 19.56
N LYS A 84 -32.50 -3.61 19.51
CA LYS A 84 -33.53 -4.57 19.97
C LYS A 84 -34.22 -5.36 18.84
N GLN A 85 -33.82 -5.17 17.57
CA GLN A 85 -34.56 -5.70 16.42
C GLN A 85 -33.83 -6.83 15.68
N TRP A 86 -34.58 -7.90 15.39
CA TRP A 86 -34.08 -9.17 14.84
C TRP A 86 -33.88 -9.19 13.31
N ALA A 87 -34.27 -8.14 12.58
CA ALA A 87 -34.25 -8.11 11.11
C ALA A 87 -32.89 -7.69 10.49
N PHE A 88 -31.81 -7.70 11.29
CA PHE A 88 -30.50 -7.16 10.92
C PHE A 88 -29.45 -8.28 10.79
N TYR A 89 -28.60 -8.20 9.78
CA TYR A 89 -27.45 -9.10 9.60
C TYR A 89 -26.19 -8.38 10.08
N ILE A 90 -25.48 -8.93 11.08
CA ILE A 90 -24.29 -8.31 11.68
C ILE A 90 -24.58 -6.86 12.16
N GLY A 91 -25.82 -6.60 12.60
CA GLY A 91 -26.24 -5.27 13.05
C GLY A 91 -26.46 -4.24 11.93
N LEU A 92 -26.45 -4.60 10.66
CA LEU A 92 -26.80 -3.68 9.55
C LEU A 92 -28.08 -4.13 8.85
N LYS A 93 -28.82 -3.16 8.30
CA LYS A 93 -29.98 -3.46 7.44
C LYS A 93 -29.49 -4.21 6.20
N LYS A 94 -30.25 -5.21 5.73
CA LYS A 94 -29.91 -6.02 4.55
C LYS A 94 -29.45 -5.17 3.35
N LYS A 95 -30.12 -4.04 3.08
CA LYS A 95 -29.72 -3.11 2.01
C LYS A 95 -28.33 -2.50 2.19
N HIS A 96 -27.93 -2.15 3.42
CA HIS A 96 -26.61 -1.59 3.71
C HIS A 96 -25.53 -2.66 3.59
N VAL A 97 -25.81 -3.89 4.04
CA VAL A 97 -24.90 -5.03 3.86
C VAL A 97 -24.63 -5.27 2.37
N LEU A 98 -25.67 -5.28 1.54
CA LEU A 98 -25.51 -5.44 0.09
C LEU A 98 -24.65 -4.32 -0.52
N ILE A 99 -24.92 -3.06 -0.17
CA ILE A 99 -24.14 -1.92 -0.68
C ILE A 99 -22.67 -2.04 -0.28
N VAL A 100 -22.38 -2.29 1.00
CA VAL A 100 -21.00 -2.42 1.49
C VAL A 100 -20.31 -3.61 0.85
N ALA A 101 -20.97 -4.76 0.75
CA ALA A 101 -20.41 -5.95 0.12
C ALA A 101 -20.07 -5.70 -1.36
N SER A 102 -20.97 -5.04 -2.12
CA SER A 102 -20.71 -4.68 -3.52
C SER A 102 -19.52 -3.74 -3.66
N LEU A 103 -19.41 -2.73 -2.79
CA LEU A 103 -18.27 -1.82 -2.78
C LEU A 103 -16.97 -2.53 -2.41
N MET A 104 -16.99 -3.42 -1.42
CA MET A 104 -15.82 -4.21 -1.03
C MET A 104 -15.34 -5.11 -2.16
N VAL A 105 -16.25 -5.75 -2.91
CA VAL A 105 -15.89 -6.55 -4.09
C VAL A 105 -15.27 -5.67 -5.17
N LEU A 106 -15.87 -4.51 -5.46
CA LEU A 106 -15.38 -3.60 -6.48
C LEU A 106 -14.00 -3.02 -6.14
N PHE A 107 -13.83 -2.49 -4.93
CA PHE A 107 -12.54 -1.94 -4.48
C PHE A 107 -11.50 -3.03 -4.22
N GLY A 108 -11.92 -4.22 -3.77
CA GLY A 108 -11.03 -5.37 -3.61
C GLY A 108 -10.50 -5.89 -4.95
N GLY A 109 -11.36 -6.01 -5.95
CA GLY A 109 -10.95 -6.34 -7.31
C GLY A 109 -10.02 -5.28 -7.91
N ALA A 110 -10.34 -3.99 -7.72
CA ALA A 110 -9.48 -2.89 -8.15
C ALA A 110 -8.11 -2.91 -7.44
N LEU A 111 -8.08 -3.21 -6.13
CA LEU A 111 -6.85 -3.35 -5.34
C LEU A 111 -5.96 -4.46 -5.89
N ILE A 112 -6.51 -5.67 -6.06
CA ILE A 112 -5.75 -6.82 -6.56
C ILE A 112 -5.21 -6.56 -7.96
N TYR A 113 -6.07 -6.08 -8.86
CA TYR A 113 -5.67 -5.74 -10.23
C TYR A 113 -4.57 -4.67 -10.27
N SER A 114 -4.74 -3.59 -9.50
CA SER A 114 -3.79 -2.48 -9.50
C SER A 114 -2.46 -2.83 -8.82
N LEU A 115 -2.46 -3.67 -7.79
CA LEU A 115 -1.23 -4.21 -7.19
C LEU A 115 -0.46 -5.09 -8.17
N HIS A 116 -1.16 -5.96 -8.90
CA HIS A 116 -0.51 -6.78 -9.92
C HIS A 116 0.11 -5.91 -11.03
N GLN A 117 -0.59 -4.90 -11.51
CA GLN A 117 -0.04 -3.95 -12.48
C GLN A 117 1.12 -3.11 -11.91
N ALA A 118 1.06 -2.75 -10.63
CA ALA A 118 2.13 -2.02 -9.95
C ALA A 118 3.41 -2.87 -9.80
N ASN A 119 3.28 -4.19 -9.59
CA ASN A 119 4.40 -5.12 -9.63
C ASN A 119 5.11 -5.09 -11.00
N GLU A 120 4.36 -5.21 -12.09
CA GLU A 120 4.96 -5.16 -13.43
C GLU A 120 5.66 -3.82 -13.69
N GLN A 121 5.04 -2.70 -13.28
CA GLN A 121 5.62 -1.37 -13.44
C GLN A 121 6.92 -1.17 -12.65
N VAL A 122 7.00 -1.68 -11.41
CA VAL A 122 8.24 -1.54 -10.63
C VAL A 122 9.34 -2.48 -11.13
N ILE A 123 9.00 -3.63 -11.70
CA ILE A 123 9.97 -4.53 -12.34
C ILE A 123 10.56 -3.87 -13.58
N VAL A 124 9.72 -3.30 -14.45
CA VAL A 124 10.17 -2.55 -15.64
C VAL A 124 11.06 -1.39 -15.21
N PHE A 125 10.61 -0.58 -14.24
CA PHE A 125 11.41 0.53 -13.71
C PHE A 125 12.74 0.06 -13.12
N HIS A 126 12.76 -1.06 -12.38
CA HIS A 126 14.00 -1.64 -11.87
C HIS A 126 14.95 -2.02 -13.01
N GLN A 127 14.45 -2.68 -14.06
CA GLN A 127 15.26 -3.08 -15.22
C GLN A 127 15.83 -1.86 -15.97
N GLU A 128 15.00 -0.83 -16.19
CA GLU A 128 15.42 0.44 -16.80
C GLU A 128 16.51 1.12 -15.97
N VAL A 129 16.31 1.24 -14.65
CA VAL A 129 17.29 1.85 -13.74
C VAL A 129 18.61 1.08 -13.75
N MET A 130 18.59 -0.26 -13.74
CA MET A 130 19.81 -1.07 -13.76
C MET A 130 20.54 -0.97 -15.11
N GLU A 131 19.81 -0.92 -16.23
CA GLU A 131 20.40 -0.75 -17.56
C GLU A 131 21.02 0.64 -17.74
N GLU A 132 20.29 1.70 -17.37
CA GLU A 132 20.80 3.08 -17.47
C GLU A 132 22.00 3.28 -16.53
N LEU A 133 22.01 2.63 -15.36
CA LEU A 133 23.15 2.63 -14.46
C LEU A 133 24.40 1.95 -15.03
N GLU A 134 24.24 0.83 -15.74
CA GLU A 134 25.36 0.10 -16.33
C GLU A 134 26.04 0.96 -17.42
N ILE A 135 25.23 1.61 -18.25
CA ILE A 135 25.66 2.33 -19.47
C ILE A 135 26.06 3.79 -19.17
N SER A 136 25.53 4.41 -18.11
CA SER A 136 25.78 5.81 -17.80
C SER A 136 27.25 6.09 -17.46
N SER A 137 27.79 7.15 -18.07
CA SER A 137 29.12 7.70 -17.75
C SER A 137 29.13 8.49 -16.43
N ASP A 138 27.96 8.95 -15.96
CA ASP A 138 27.75 9.61 -14.67
C ASP A 138 26.63 8.91 -13.89
N ARG A 139 27.00 7.79 -13.26
CA ARG A 139 26.10 6.94 -12.48
C ARG A 139 25.58 7.64 -11.22
N GLN A 140 26.40 8.51 -10.62
CA GLN A 140 26.05 9.23 -9.40
C GLN A 140 24.94 10.25 -9.65
N HIS A 141 25.05 11.01 -10.74
CA HIS A 141 24.01 11.97 -11.11
C HIS A 141 22.69 11.27 -11.41
N TYR A 142 22.71 10.19 -12.21
CA TYR A 142 21.51 9.43 -12.55
C TYR A 142 20.76 8.87 -11.33
N LEU A 143 21.50 8.28 -10.38
CA LEU A 143 20.93 7.78 -9.15
C LEU A 143 20.44 8.89 -8.22
N MET A 144 21.06 10.07 -8.21
CA MET A 144 20.56 11.21 -7.43
C MET A 144 19.14 11.64 -7.82
N TYR A 145 18.72 11.44 -9.08
CA TYR A 145 17.36 11.75 -9.53
C TYR A 145 16.36 10.62 -9.31
N ASN A 146 16.82 9.37 -9.33
CA ASN A 146 15.97 8.17 -9.31
C ASN A 146 15.99 7.39 -7.99
N ALA A 147 16.88 7.76 -7.07
CA ALA A 147 16.96 7.23 -5.73
C ALA A 147 16.54 8.27 -4.69
N ASN A 148 16.09 7.77 -3.55
CA ASN A 148 15.59 8.55 -2.44
C ASN A 148 16.71 8.91 -1.45
N ALA A 149 17.68 8.00 -1.25
CA ALA A 149 18.81 8.18 -0.34
C ALA A 149 20.17 7.96 -1.03
N PRO A 150 21.16 8.84 -0.85
CA PRO A 150 22.51 8.69 -1.44
C PRO A 150 23.29 7.46 -0.97
N SER A 151 23.02 6.89 0.22
CA SER A 151 23.71 5.67 0.68
C SER A 151 23.41 4.45 -0.20
N THR A 152 22.31 4.49 -0.96
CA THR A 152 21.95 3.49 -1.97
C THR A 152 22.87 3.51 -3.19
N LEU A 153 23.64 4.59 -3.38
CA LEU A 153 24.62 4.80 -4.46
C LEU A 153 25.77 3.77 -4.44
N LEU A 154 26.13 3.26 -3.27
CA LEU A 154 27.35 2.47 -3.09
C LEU A 154 27.11 0.95 -3.23
N GLY A 155 26.06 0.42 -2.60
CA GLY A 155 25.83 -1.05 -2.58
C GLY A 155 25.20 -1.65 -3.84
N VAL A 156 24.64 -0.82 -4.73
CA VAL A 156 24.08 -1.29 -6.01
C VAL A 156 25.12 -1.26 -7.11
N ALA A 157 25.98 -0.23 -7.12
CA ALA A 157 26.93 0.05 -8.19
C ALA A 157 27.95 -1.08 -8.46
N ASP A 158 28.34 -1.79 -7.40
CA ASP A 158 29.36 -2.83 -7.48
C ASP A 158 28.85 -4.12 -8.14
N ASP A 159 27.54 -4.40 -8.08
CA ASP A 159 26.93 -5.64 -8.60
C ASP A 159 25.90 -5.45 -9.71
N ILE A 160 25.83 -4.25 -10.34
CA ILE A 160 24.78 -3.90 -11.34
C ILE A 160 24.66 -4.96 -12.43
N ALA A 161 25.79 -5.40 -12.98
CA ALA A 161 25.83 -6.34 -14.10
C ALA A 161 25.25 -7.73 -13.73
N GLU A 162 25.38 -8.13 -12.46
CA GLU A 162 24.80 -9.38 -11.97
C GLU A 162 23.31 -9.20 -11.64
N VAL A 163 22.94 -8.11 -10.96
CA VAL A 163 21.54 -7.77 -10.64
C VAL A 163 20.68 -7.72 -11.92
N ARG A 164 21.20 -7.16 -13.02
CA ARG A 164 20.50 -7.09 -14.31
C ARG A 164 20.19 -8.47 -14.90
N ARG A 165 21.05 -9.47 -14.69
CA ARG A 165 20.93 -10.81 -15.29
C ARG A 165 20.05 -11.74 -14.46
N GLY A 166 19.74 -11.38 -13.22
CA GLY A 166 18.93 -12.17 -12.30
C GLY A 166 17.45 -12.23 -12.67
N ARG A 167 16.74 -13.22 -12.11
CA ARG A 167 15.28 -13.29 -12.18
C ARG A 167 14.67 -12.33 -11.16
N VAL A 168 13.87 -11.39 -11.65
CA VAL A 168 13.29 -10.31 -10.85
C VAL A 168 11.86 -10.62 -10.47
N TYR A 169 11.54 -10.45 -9.19
CA TYR A 169 10.19 -10.56 -8.64
C TYR A 169 9.87 -9.31 -7.82
N ALA A 170 8.62 -8.87 -7.82
CA ALA A 170 8.18 -7.73 -7.00
C ALA A 170 7.06 -8.11 -6.04
N ALA A 171 7.18 -7.62 -4.81
CA ALA A 171 6.16 -7.68 -3.77
C ALA A 171 5.76 -6.24 -3.41
N THR A 172 4.71 -5.75 -4.08
CA THR A 172 4.26 -4.35 -3.96
C THR A 172 3.15 -4.18 -2.93
N PHE A 173 3.30 -3.15 -2.12
CA PHE A 173 2.25 -2.48 -1.35
C PHE A 173 1.88 -1.15 -2.02
N PRO A 174 0.72 -0.54 -1.68
CA PRO A 174 0.28 0.69 -2.32
C PRO A 174 1.27 1.88 -2.27
N TRP A 175 2.17 1.89 -1.28
CA TRP A 175 3.12 2.96 -1.00
C TRP A 175 4.61 2.54 -1.10
N SER A 176 4.91 1.24 -1.14
CA SER A 176 6.28 0.70 -1.19
C SER A 176 6.31 -0.64 -1.90
N SER A 177 7.38 -0.96 -2.62
CA SER A 177 7.59 -2.27 -3.21
C SER A 177 8.94 -2.84 -2.85
N LYS A 178 9.00 -4.17 -2.68
CA LYS A 178 10.25 -4.90 -2.58
C LYS A 178 10.49 -5.65 -3.88
N VAL A 179 11.61 -5.35 -4.52
CA VAL A 179 12.10 -6.08 -5.69
C VAL A 179 13.16 -7.06 -5.23
N ILE A 180 12.93 -8.34 -5.52
CA ILE A 180 13.78 -9.46 -5.15
C ILE A 180 14.42 -9.97 -6.42
N VAL A 181 15.75 -9.94 -6.48
CA VAL A 181 16.53 -10.43 -7.60
C VAL A 181 17.18 -11.74 -7.19
N HIS A 182 16.80 -12.82 -7.86
CA HIS A 182 17.37 -14.15 -7.67
C HIS A 182 18.42 -14.43 -8.73
N LEU A 183 19.61 -14.80 -8.28
CA LEU A 183 20.71 -15.33 -9.08
C LEU A 183 21.02 -16.75 -8.62
N ASP A 184 21.82 -17.47 -9.41
CA ASP A 184 22.00 -18.93 -9.24
C ASP A 184 22.41 -19.34 -7.81
N ASN A 185 23.19 -18.50 -7.11
CA ASN A 185 23.71 -18.79 -5.77
C ASN A 185 23.41 -17.69 -4.73
N TRP A 186 22.68 -16.64 -5.09
CA TRP A 186 22.45 -15.49 -4.19
C TRP A 186 21.14 -14.76 -4.48
N GLN A 187 20.66 -14.01 -3.50
CA GLN A 187 19.46 -13.18 -3.59
C GLN A 187 19.74 -11.77 -3.08
N LYS A 188 19.26 -10.77 -3.83
CA LYS A 188 19.36 -9.35 -3.49
C LYS A 188 17.96 -8.74 -3.36
N GLU A 189 17.69 -8.08 -2.25
CA GLU A 189 16.42 -7.37 -2.00
C GLU A 189 16.61 -5.85 -2.05
N LEU A 190 15.93 -5.22 -3.00
CA LEU A 190 15.88 -3.77 -3.18
C LEU A 190 14.49 -3.25 -2.80
N THR A 191 14.45 -2.13 -2.09
CA THR A 191 13.19 -1.45 -1.73
C THR A 191 13.00 -0.22 -2.61
N TYR A 192 11.78 -0.09 -3.12
CA TYR A 192 11.30 1.04 -3.87
C TYR A 192 10.18 1.72 -3.09
N VAL A 193 10.25 3.03 -2.95
CA VAL A 193 9.16 3.83 -2.36
C VAL A 193 8.39 4.53 -3.46
N ARG A 194 7.09 4.67 -3.26
CA ARG A 194 6.26 5.40 -4.20
C ARG A 194 6.42 6.89 -3.98
N PHE A 195 6.56 7.63 -5.08
CA PHE A 195 6.68 9.07 -5.07
C PHE A 195 5.83 9.66 -6.22
N TYR A 196 4.70 10.27 -5.88
CA TYR A 196 3.70 10.77 -6.83
C TYR A 196 3.25 9.71 -7.85
N ASN A 197 3.69 9.85 -9.11
CA ASN A 197 3.29 9.04 -10.26
C ASN A 197 4.32 7.94 -10.60
N GLY A 198 5.34 7.74 -9.76
CA GLY A 198 6.41 6.78 -10.04
C GLY A 198 6.99 6.13 -8.80
N TRP A 199 8.02 5.33 -9.03
CA TRP A 199 8.81 4.66 -8.01
C TRP A 199 10.17 5.36 -7.88
N LYS A 200 10.73 5.33 -6.67
CA LYS A 200 12.10 5.74 -6.41
C LYS A 200 12.82 4.62 -5.65
N LEU A 201 14.08 4.40 -5.97
CA LEU A 201 14.91 3.43 -5.25
C LEU A 201 15.21 3.97 -3.84
N ASP A 202 14.70 3.29 -2.82
CA ASP A 202 14.91 3.67 -1.41
C ASP A 202 16.15 3.03 -0.80
N GLY A 203 16.48 1.81 -1.24
CA GLY A 203 17.77 1.20 -0.94
C GLY A 203 17.83 -0.31 -0.92
N LEU A 204 19.03 -0.81 -0.59
CA LEU A 204 19.32 -2.22 -0.42
C LEU A 204 18.99 -2.65 1.01
N TYR A 205 18.21 -3.71 1.17
CA TYR A 205 17.81 -4.19 2.51
C TYR A 205 18.47 -5.50 2.92
N ARG A 206 18.71 -6.40 1.96
CA ARG A 206 19.21 -7.74 2.28
C ARG A 206 19.96 -8.32 1.10
N GLU A 207 21.11 -8.90 1.42
CA GLU A 207 21.86 -9.78 0.55
C GLU A 207 22.01 -11.11 1.27
N SER A 208 21.71 -12.21 0.58
CA SER A 208 21.94 -13.54 1.11
C SER A 208 22.61 -14.40 0.05
N SER A 209 23.82 -14.85 0.36
CA SER A 209 24.49 -15.91 -0.37
C SER A 209 24.03 -17.26 0.18
N THR A 210 23.63 -18.17 -0.70
CA THR A 210 23.60 -19.59 -0.38
C THR A 210 25.01 -20.12 -0.59
N GLU A 211 25.90 -19.91 0.39
CA GLU A 211 27.09 -20.73 0.48
C GLU A 211 26.61 -22.16 0.77
N TYR A 212 26.62 -23.00 -0.26
CA TYR A 212 26.63 -24.44 -0.05
C TYR A 212 27.91 -24.77 0.72
N HIS A 213 27.86 -24.75 2.04
CA HIS A 213 28.74 -25.54 2.87
C HIS A 213 28.45 -27.01 2.56
N ASN A 214 29.20 -27.57 1.63
CA ASN A 214 29.50 -28.98 1.61
C ASN A 214 31.01 -29.12 1.48
N GLU A 215 31.61 -29.33 2.66
CA GLU A 215 32.81 -30.13 2.88
C GLU A 215 32.72 -31.50 2.18
#